data_AF-A0A952RQ66-F1
#
_entry.id   AF-A0A952RQ66-F1
#
_cell.length_a   1.000
_cell.length_b   1.000
_cell.length_c   1.000
_cell.angle_alpha   90.00
_cell.angle_beta   90.00
_cell.angle_gamma   90.00
#
_symmetry.space_group_name_H-M   'P 1'
#
loop_
_entity.id
_entity.type
_entity.pdbx_description
1 polymer ?
#
loop_
_entity_poly.entity_id
_entity_poly.type
_entity_poly.pdbx_seq_one_letter_code
_entity_poly.pdbx_strand_id
1 'polypeptide(L)' 'MVFERKKLLRLSRVTGDYTDIVFVWDPRTRKVAAFDQEHRELTPLASFEDFIARPGRYIDALV' A
#
# COMPACT_ATOMS: atom_id res chain seq x y z
N MET A 1 16.52 -6.81 4.65
CA MET A 1 16.56 -6.12 3.35
C MET A 1 16.43 -4.63 3.64
N VAL A 2 17.33 -3.77 3.15
CA VAL A 2 17.24 -2.31 3.42
C VAL A 2 16.27 -1.71 2.42
N PHE A 3 15.19 -1.09 2.90
CA PHE A 3 14.27 -0.35 2.05
C PHE A 3 15.00 0.85 1.43
N GLU A 4 15.29 0.77 0.13
CA GLU A 4 15.93 1.82 -0.64
C GLU A 4 14.97 2.99 -0.93
N ARG A 5 15.52 4.15 -1.30
CA ARG A 5 14.71 5.32 -1.68
C ARG A 5 13.84 4.99 -2.91
N LYS A 6 12.53 4.95 -2.74
CA LYS A 6 11.53 4.78 -3.82
C LYS A 6 10.68 6.04 -3.99
N LYS A 7 10.26 6.33 -5.22
CA LYS A 7 9.28 7.39 -5.53
C LYS A 7 7.90 6.76 -5.58
N LEU A 8 7.13 6.92 -4.51
CA LEU A 8 5.79 6.37 -4.35
C LEU A 8 4.80 7.52 -4.13
N LEU A 9 3.57 7.36 -4.62
CA LEU A 9 2.49 8.31 -4.36
C LEU A 9 1.60 7.76 -3.25
N ARG A 10 1.53 8.45 -2.11
CA ARG A 10 0.62 8.05 -1.03
C ARG A 10 -0.83 8.32 -1.42
N LEU A 11 -1.68 7.30 -1.27
CA LEU A 11 -3.11 7.35 -1.60
C LEU A 11 -3.99 7.55 -0.35
N SER A 12 -3.56 7.07 0.82
CA SER A 12 -4.31 7.22 2.08
C SER A 12 -3.82 8.39 2.94
N ARG A 13 -4.73 9.00 3.70
CA ARG A 13 -4.40 10.03 4.71
C ARG A 13 -4.21 9.40 6.10
N VAL A 14 -5.13 8.53 6.49
CA VAL A 14 -5.13 7.75 7.73
C VAL A 14 -5.82 6.42 7.40
N THR A 15 -5.29 5.32 7.89
CA THR A 15 -5.79 3.96 7.60
C THR A 15 -6.57 3.41 8.80
N GLY A 16 -7.35 4.26 9.48
CA GLY A 16 -8.08 3.87 10.69
C GLY A 16 -7.15 3.34 11.79
N ASP A 17 -7.39 2.10 12.22
CA ASP A 17 -6.64 1.42 13.28
C ASP A 17 -5.26 0.90 12.84
N TYR A 18 -4.95 0.89 11.53
CA TYR A 18 -3.62 0.55 11.02
C TYR A 18 -2.73 1.79 11.06
N THR A 19 -2.13 2.07 12.22
CA THR A 19 -1.33 3.27 12.46
C THR A 19 -0.10 3.36 11.57
N ASP A 20 0.50 2.22 11.23
CA ASP A 20 1.80 2.19 10.54
C ASP A 20 1.69 1.75 9.08
N ILE A 21 0.51 1.35 8.61
CA ILE A 21 0.30 0.95 7.21
C ILE A 21 -0.30 2.11 6.41
N VAL A 22 0.33 2.45 5.27
CA VAL A 22 -0.21 3.40 4.29
C VAL A 22 -0.35 2.77 2.92
N PHE A 23 -1.42 3.10 2.21
CA PHE A 23 -1.59 2.68 0.82
C PHE A 23 -0.86 3.64 -0.11
N VAL A 24 -0.08 3.07 -1.01
CA VAL A 24 0.74 3.82 -1.95
C VAL A 24 0.58 3.27 -3.36
N TRP A 25 0.71 4.14 -4.35
CA TRP A 25 0.87 3.77 -5.74
C TRP A 25 2.35 3.68 -6.10
N ASP A 26 2.76 2.54 -6.63
CA ASP A 26 4.08 2.34 -7.22
C ASP A 26 4.00 2.51 -8.75
N PRO A 27 4.57 3.60 -9.31
CA PRO A 27 4.54 3.84 -10.76
C PRO A 27 5.41 2.85 -11.55
N ARG A 28 6.34 2.13 -10.91
CA ARG A 28 7.20 1.14 -11.59
C ARG A 28 6.44 -0.15 -11.87
N THR A 29 5.72 -0.64 -10.88
CA THR A 29 4.93 -1.87 -10.99
C THR A 29 3.49 -1.62 -11.45
N ARG A 30 3.05 -0.35 -11.45
CA ARG A 30 1.67 0.08 -11.73
C ARG A 30 0.66 -0.62 -10.83
N LYS A 31 1.02 -0.75 -9.55
CA LYS A 31 0.19 -1.39 -8.53
C LYS A 31 -0.01 -0.48 -7.34
N VAL A 32 -1.17 -0.63 -6.70
CA VAL A 32 -1.38 -0.23 -5.32
C VAL A 32 -0.65 -1.23 -4.43
N ALA A 33 0.03 -0.71 -3.40
CA ALA A 33 0.77 -1.48 -2.42
C ALA A 33 0.47 -0.97 -1.01
N ALA A 34 0.57 -1.87 -0.03
CA ALA A 34 0.62 -1.50 1.38
C ALA A 34 2.09 -1.25 1.75
N PHE A 35 2.38 -0.09 2.31
CA PHE A 35 3.68 0.21 2.89
C PHE A 35 3.57 0.19 4.40
N ASP A 36 4.22 -0.79 5.01
CA ASP A 36 4.42 -0.87 6.45
C ASP A 36 5.59 0.07 6.82
N GLN A 37 5.29 1.13 7.56
CA GLN A 37 6.26 2.13 7.97
C GLN A 37 7.14 1.67 9.14
N GLU A 38 6.68 0.73 9.96
CA GLU A 38 7.42 0.15 11.09
C GLU A 38 8.52 -0.78 10.57
N HIS A 39 8.14 -1.76 9.75
CA HIS A 39 9.06 -2.75 9.18
C HIS A 39 9.76 -2.27 7.90
N ARG A 40 9.30 -1.15 7.32
CA ARG A 40 9.76 -0.60 6.04
C ARG A 40 9.61 -1.62 4.90
N GLU A 41 8.47 -2.29 4.86
CA GLU A 41 8.15 -3.30 3.86
C GLU A 41 7.06 -2.82 2.91
N LEU A 42 7.19 -3.15 1.62
CA LEU A 42 6.23 -2.78 0.58
C LEU A 42 5.62 -4.04 -0.03
N THR A 43 4.34 -4.26 0.25
CA THR A 43 3.57 -5.41 -0.19
C THR A 43 2.68 -5.03 -1.37
N PRO A 44 2.94 -5.53 -2.60
CA PRO A 44 2.10 -5.26 -3.76
C PRO A 44 0.71 -5.91 -3.57
N LEU A 45 -0.36 -5.17 -3.85
CA LEU A 45 -1.74 -5.64 -3.70
C LEU A 45 -2.37 -5.94 -5.06
N ALA A 46 -2.68 -4.90 -5.83
CA ALA A 46 -3.42 -5.03 -7.08
C ALA A 46 -3.19 -3.85 -8.03
N SER A 47 -3.75 -3.91 -9.24
CA SER A 47 -3.84 -2.74 -10.10
C SER A 47 -4.68 -1.64 -9.42
N PHE A 48 -4.56 -0.39 -9.87
CA PHE A 48 -5.38 0.71 -9.35
C PHE A 48 -6.88 0.45 -9.57
N GLU A 49 -7.24 -0.03 -10.76
CA GLU A 49 -8.63 -0.31 -11.14
C GLU A 49 -9.23 -1.39 -10.25
N ASP A 50 -8.52 -2.50 -10.04
CA ASP A 50 -8.99 -3.60 -9.19
C ASP A 50 -9.11 -3.17 -7.73
N PHE A 51 -8.13 -2.40 -7.23
CA PHE A 51 -8.11 -1.93 -5.85
C PHE A 51 -9.29 -0.99 -5.56
N ILE A 52 -9.55 -0.01 -6.43
CA ILE A 52 -10.66 0.94 -6.25
C ILE A 52 -12.03 0.27 -6.45
N ALA A 53 -12.13 -0.75 -7.30
CA ALA A 53 -13.37 -1.49 -7.47
C ALA A 53 -13.80 -2.22 -6.17
N ARG A 54 -12.83 -2.73 -5.39
CA ARG A 54 -13.09 -3.53 -4.17
C ARG A 54 -12.00 -3.33 -3.09
N PRO A 55 -11.87 -2.14 -2.49
CA PRO A 55 -10.77 -1.85 -1.56
C PRO A 55 -10.82 -2.71 -0.29
N GLY A 56 -12.03 -2.97 0.24
CA GLY A 56 -12.21 -3.79 1.45
C GLY A 56 -11.54 -5.17 1.34
N ARG A 57 -11.68 -5.86 0.20
CA ARG A 57 -11.03 -7.17 -0.05
C ARG A 57 -9.53 -7.17 0.22
N TYR A 58 -8.84 -6.09 -0.14
CA TYR A 58 -7.39 -5.98 0.00
C TYR A 58 -6.98 -5.48 1.38
N ILE A 59 -7.83 -4.67 2.02
CA ILE A 59 -7.62 -4.20 3.40
C ILE A 59 -7.82 -5.36 4.38
N ASP A 60 -8.90 -6.13 4.23
CA ASP A 60 -9.23 -7.27 5.09
C ASP A 60 -8.16 -8.38 5.02
N ALA A 61 -7.45 -8.48 3.89
CA ALA A 61 -6.36 -9.45 3.71
C ALA A 61 -5.04 -9.04 4.40
N LEU A 62 -4.96 -7.82 4.95
CA LEU A 62 -3.81 -7.32 5.71
C LEU A 62 -3.98 -7.51 7.23
N VAL A 63 -5.11 -8.07 7.67
CA VAL A 63 -5.51 -8.27 9.08
C VAL A 63 -5.36 -9.73 9.49
#